data_AF-A0A7K3QRC6-F1
#
_entry.id   AF-A0A7K3QRC6-F1
#
_cell.length_a   1.000
_cell.length_b   1.000
_cell.length_c   1.000
_cell.angle_alpha   90.00
_cell.angle_beta   90.00
_cell.angle_gamma   90.00
#
_symmetry.space_group_name_H-M   'P 1'
#
loop_
_entity.id
_entity.type
_entity.pdbx_description
1 polymer ?
#
loop_
_entity_poly.entity_id
_entity_poly.type
_entity_poly.pdbx_seq_one_letter_code
_entity_poly.pdbx_strand_id
1 'polypeptide(L)'
;MTSHNSPHPLAGQTVTVNAHLHGNSGPHEFTVEDWNDRVFGQSWAAMERHPASMAYAIRTAWENLPLDNEVIYGKVGPFGHLIHVTEIQDAG
;
A
#
# COMPACT_ATOMS: atom_id res chain seq x y z
N MET A 1 4.29 -5.80 15.90
CA MET A 1 3.87 -4.88 14.83
C MET A 1 4.71 -3.63 14.97
N THR A 2 5.62 -3.41 14.03
CA THR A 2 6.57 -2.30 14.05
C THR A 2 5.89 -1.07 13.45
N SER A 3 6.16 0.10 14.03
CA SER A 3 5.73 1.40 13.49
C SER A 3 6.94 2.15 12.94
N HIS A 4 6.79 2.78 11.79
CA HIS A 4 7.83 3.50 11.08
C HIS A 4 8.00 4.92 11.61
N ASN A 5 9.14 5.19 12.23
CA ASN A 5 9.47 6.53 12.76
C ASN A 5 9.99 7.50 11.70
N SER A 6 10.40 6.99 10.53
CA SER A 6 10.91 7.79 9.40
C SER A 6 9.95 7.71 8.21
N PRO A 7 9.86 8.76 7.38
CA PRO A 7 9.08 8.71 6.15
C PRO A 7 9.61 7.64 5.19
N HIS A 8 8.72 7.10 4.36
CA HIS A 8 9.10 6.18 3.29
C HIS A 8 10.08 6.89 2.34
N PRO A 9 11.16 6.23 1.89
CA PRO A 9 12.14 6.86 0.98
C PRO A 9 11.52 7.42 -0.30
N LEU A 10 10.42 6.78 -0.75
CA LEU A 10 9.65 7.16 -1.94
C LEU A 10 8.43 8.05 -1.63
N ALA A 11 8.26 8.52 -0.39
CA ALA A 11 7.15 9.40 -0.02
C ALA A 11 7.09 10.63 -0.94
N GLY A 12 5.92 10.92 -1.51
CA GLY A 12 5.69 11.98 -2.47
C GLY A 12 6.12 11.67 -3.91
N GLN A 13 6.66 10.47 -4.18
CA GLN A 13 7.07 10.06 -5.53
C GLN A 13 6.03 9.15 -6.18
N THR A 14 5.97 9.17 -7.51
CA THR A 14 5.17 8.22 -8.30
C THR A 14 6.06 7.06 -8.71
N VAL A 15 5.63 5.85 -8.39
CA VAL A 15 6.36 4.61 -8.65
C VAL A 15 5.46 3.65 -9.42
N THR A 16 6.05 2.65 -10.06
CA THR A 16 5.28 1.58 -10.69
C THR A 16 5.11 0.44 -9.71
N VAL A 17 3.86 0.05 -9.45
CA VAL A 17 3.52 -1.12 -8.64
C VAL A 17 2.87 -2.18 -9.50
N ASN A 18 3.20 -3.45 -9.28
CA ASN A 18 2.52 -4.57 -9.93
C ASN A 18 1.59 -5.24 -8.91
N ALA A 19 0.33 -4.84 -8.94
CA ALA A 19 -0.66 -5.23 -7.95
C ALA A 19 -2.03 -5.41 -8.61
N HIS A 20 -2.86 -6.27 -8.04
CA HIS A 20 -4.25 -6.38 -8.45
C HIS A 20 -5.09 -5.28 -7.80
N LEU A 21 -5.39 -4.22 -8.54
CA LEU A 21 -6.14 -3.06 -8.06
C LEU A 21 -7.42 -2.89 -8.88
N HIS A 22 -8.56 -2.65 -8.20
CA HIS A 22 -9.87 -2.42 -8.84
C HIS A 22 -10.29 -3.49 -9.87
N GLY A 23 -9.94 -4.77 -9.64
CA GLY A 23 -10.26 -5.85 -10.57
C GLY A 23 -9.31 -5.95 -11.78
N ASN A 24 -8.26 -5.14 -11.84
CA ASN A 24 -7.22 -5.19 -12.86
C ASN A 24 -5.87 -5.56 -12.26
N SER A 25 -5.29 -6.65 -12.74
CA SER A 25 -3.90 -7.03 -12.47
C SER A 25 -2.96 -6.34 -13.45
N GLY A 26 -1.78 -5.93 -12.99
CA GLY A 26 -0.73 -5.37 -13.84
C GLY A 26 -0.02 -4.15 -13.24
N PRO A 27 0.81 -3.46 -14.04
CA PRO A 27 1.51 -2.26 -13.61
C PRO A 27 0.53 -1.09 -13.45
N HIS A 28 0.64 -0.38 -12.33
CA HIS A 28 -0.10 0.85 -12.06
C HIS A 28 0.85 1.95 -11.62
N GLU A 29 0.59 3.18 -12.08
CA GLU A 29 1.24 4.36 -11.54
C GLU A 29 0.66 4.68 -10.16
N PHE A 30 1.51 4.59 -9.13
CA PHE A 30 1.13 4.75 -7.74
C PHE A 30 1.92 5.89 -7.12
N THR A 31 1.23 6.95 -6.74
CA THR A 31 1.83 8.06 -5.97
C THR A 31 1.88 7.68 -4.51
N VAL A 32 3.08 7.44 -4.00
CA VAL A 32 3.31 7.06 -2.60
C VAL A 32 3.04 8.28 -1.71
N GLU A 33 2.17 8.14 -0.72
CA GLU A 33 2.01 9.17 0.31
C GLU A 33 3.05 8.98 1.41
N ASP A 34 2.96 7.87 2.14
CA ASP A 34 3.94 7.45 3.15
C ASP A 34 3.64 6.00 3.57
N TRP A 35 4.35 5.49 4.57
CA TRP A 35 3.97 4.30 5.30
C TRP A 35 2.54 4.41 5.83
N ASN A 36 1.75 3.35 5.67
CA ASN A 36 0.36 3.31 6.12
C ASN A 36 0.22 3.71 7.60
N ASP A 37 1.11 3.21 8.44
CA ASP A 37 1.08 3.46 9.88
C ASP A 37 1.44 4.90 10.26
N ARG A 38 2.14 5.64 9.40
CA ARG A 38 2.36 7.08 9.57
C ARG A 38 1.19 7.91 9.08
N VAL A 39 0.56 7.51 7.97
CA VAL A 39 -0.60 8.21 7.41
C VAL A 39 -1.81 8.09 8.34
N PHE A 40 -2.08 6.89 8.84
CA PHE A 40 -3.28 6.62 9.65
C PHE A 40 -3.00 6.47 11.15
N GLY A 41 -1.74 6.49 11.58
CA GLY A 41 -1.35 6.31 12.98
C GLY A 41 -1.52 4.88 13.51
N GLN A 42 -1.79 3.91 12.62
CA GLN A 42 -2.09 2.52 12.99
C GLN A 42 -1.76 1.53 11.85
N SER A 43 -1.61 0.25 12.18
CA SER A 43 -1.43 -0.81 11.18
C SER A 43 -2.63 -0.89 10.23
N TRP A 44 -2.38 -1.32 8.99
CA TRP A 44 -3.42 -1.54 8.00
C TRP A 44 -4.48 -2.53 8.49
N ALA A 45 -4.06 -3.52 9.29
CA ALA A 45 -4.95 -4.53 9.88
C ALA A 45 -5.87 -3.94 10.97
N ALA A 46 -5.49 -2.80 11.57
CA ALA A 46 -6.29 -2.10 12.58
C ALA A 46 -7.23 -1.05 11.97
N MET A 47 -7.13 -0.76 10.66
CA MET A 47 -7.99 0.21 9.97
C MET A 47 -9.38 -0.36 9.67
N GLU A 48 -10.16 -0.55 10.72
CA GLU A 48 -11.53 -1.03 10.60
C GLU A 48 -12.38 -0.11 9.72
N ARG A 49 -13.23 -0.70 8.88
CA ARG A 49 -14.16 -0.02 7.96
C ARG A 49 -13.49 0.89 6.91
N HIS A 50 -12.16 0.84 6.77
CA HIS A 50 -11.48 1.58 5.70
C HIS A 50 -11.49 0.76 4.39
N PRO A 51 -12.03 1.30 3.28
CA PRO A 51 -12.12 0.56 2.02
C PRO A 51 -10.78 0.04 1.51
N ALA A 52 -9.70 0.83 1.64
CA ALA A 52 -8.37 0.41 1.20
C ALA A 52 -7.80 -0.75 2.03
N SER A 53 -8.09 -0.78 3.35
CA SER A 53 -7.68 -1.89 4.23
C SER A 53 -8.44 -3.16 3.88
N MET A 54 -9.75 -3.07 3.67
CA MET A 54 -10.56 -4.22 3.28
C MET A 54 -10.14 -4.79 1.92
N ALA A 55 -9.89 -3.94 0.93
CA ALA A 55 -9.39 -4.37 -0.38
C ALA A 55 -8.01 -5.05 -0.27
N TYR A 56 -7.12 -4.51 0.57
CA TYR A 56 -5.80 -5.09 0.79
C TYR A 56 -5.84 -6.41 1.56
N ALA A 57 -6.69 -6.52 2.58
CA ALA A 57 -6.89 -7.77 3.33
C ALA A 57 -7.40 -8.92 2.45
N ILE A 58 -8.29 -8.62 1.49
CA ILE A 58 -8.71 -9.60 0.49
C ILE A 58 -7.52 -10.00 -0.39
N ARG A 59 -6.71 -9.05 -0.87
CA ARG A 59 -5.53 -9.35 -1.69
C ARG A 59 -4.50 -10.19 -0.95
N THR A 60 -4.20 -9.87 0.31
CA THR A 60 -3.22 -10.64 1.09
C THR A 60 -3.64 -12.10 1.24
N ALA A 61 -4.95 -12.38 1.35
CA ALA A 61 -5.47 -13.74 1.42
C ALA A 61 -5.38 -14.50 0.09
N TRP A 62 -5.47 -13.81 -1.06
CA TRP A 62 -5.48 -14.43 -2.39
C TRP A 62 -4.09 -14.53 -3.01
N GLU A 63 -3.22 -13.55 -2.76
CA GLU A 63 -1.89 -13.43 -3.36
C GLU A 63 -0.76 -13.84 -2.42
N ASN A 64 -1.10 -14.35 -1.22
CA ASN A 64 -0.15 -14.81 -0.20
C ASN A 64 0.93 -13.75 0.12
N LEU A 65 0.51 -12.48 0.18
CA LEU A 65 1.37 -11.35 0.51
C LEU A 65 1.78 -11.41 2.00
N PRO A 66 2.95 -10.86 2.36
CA PRO A 66 3.35 -10.75 3.76
C PRO A 66 2.31 -9.96 4.57
N LEU A 67 2.07 -10.42 5.80
CA LEU A 67 1.12 -9.80 6.74
C LEU A 67 1.80 -8.83 7.71
N ASP A 68 3.00 -8.35 7.37
CA ASP A 68 3.72 -7.38 8.18
C ASP A 68 3.20 -5.94 7.95
N ASN A 69 3.89 -4.96 8.53
CA ASN A 69 3.54 -3.55 8.41
C ASN A 69 4.35 -2.83 7.31
N GLU A 70 5.07 -3.53 6.44
CA GLU A 70 5.79 -2.93 5.30
C GLU A 70 4.80 -2.58 4.17
N VAL A 71 3.79 -1.79 4.53
CA VAL A 71 2.67 -1.41 3.69
C VAL A 71 2.65 0.11 3.57
N ILE A 72 2.64 0.59 2.34
CA ILE A 72 2.54 2.00 2.02
C ILE A 72 1.11 2.35 1.63
N TYR A 73 0.69 3.56 2.00
CA TYR A 73 -0.52 4.17 1.49
C TYR A 73 -0.16 5.14 0.36
N GLY A 74 -1.02 5.19 -0.64
CA GLY A 74 -0.83 6.07 -1.78
C GLY A 74 -2.01 6.00 -2.73
N LYS A 75 -1.86 6.61 -3.89
CA LYS A 75 -2.97 6.82 -4.83
C LYS A 75 -2.66 6.28 -6.21
N VAL A 76 -3.65 5.62 -6.81
CA VAL A 76 -3.72 5.36 -8.25
C VAL A 76 -4.86 6.20 -8.80
N GLY A 77 -4.52 7.26 -9.54
CA GLY A 77 -5.50 8.28 -9.92
C GLY A 77 -6.18 8.92 -8.69
N PRO A 78 -7.52 8.97 -8.61
CA PRO A 78 -8.22 9.57 -7.47
C PRO A 78 -8.41 8.61 -6.28
N PHE A 79 -8.05 7.33 -6.41
CA PHE A 79 -8.35 6.30 -5.42
C PHE A 79 -7.15 5.95 -4.54
N GLY A 80 -7.39 5.86 -3.23
CA GLY A 80 -6.38 5.47 -2.25
C GLY A 80 -6.26 3.95 -2.13
N HIS A 81 -5.02 3.46 -2.15
CA HIS A 81 -4.69 2.04 -2.10
C HIS A 81 -3.59 1.77 -1.07
N LEU A 82 -3.59 0.53 -0.58
CA LEU A 82 -2.50 -0.03 0.20
C LEU A 82 -1.73 -1.02 -0.66
N ILE A 83 -0.41 -0.93 -0.59
CA ILE A 83 0.52 -1.72 -1.38
C ILE A 83 1.62 -2.21 -0.45
N HIS A 84 1.99 -3.48 -0.58
CA HIS A 84 3.16 -4.02 0.11
C HIS A 84 4.43 -3.56 -0.63
N VAL A 85 5.52 -3.26 0.09
CA VAL A 85 6.77 -2.79 -0.54
C VAL A 85 7.34 -3.76 -1.57
N THR A 86 7.08 -5.06 -1.44
CA THR A 86 7.51 -6.09 -2.41
C THR A 86 6.83 -5.98 -3.78
N GLU A 87 5.72 -5.23 -3.87
CA GLU A 87 4.96 -5.04 -5.10
C GLU A 87 5.48 -3.84 -5.90
N ILE A 88 6.39 -3.04 -5.34
CA ILE A 88 7.06 -1.93 -6.01
C ILE A 88 8.09 -2.50 -6.98
N GLN A 89 7.93 -2.22 -8.27
CA GLN A 89 8.81 -2.72 -9.32
C GLN A 89 10.01 -1.80 -9.54
N ASP A 90 9.76 -0.49 -9.60
CA ASP A 90 10.80 0.50 -9.85
C ASP A 90 10.41 1.87 -9.30
N ALA A 91 11.37 2.53 -8.68
CA ALA A 91 11.33 3.96 -8.38
C ALA A 91 12.03 4.65 -9.55
N GLY A 92 11.26 5.09 -10.55
CA GLY A 92 11.79 5.73 -11.74
C GLY A 92 12.64 6.96 -11.46
#